data_AF-A0A7W6GV80-F1
#
_entry.id   AF-A0A7W6GV80-F1
#
_cell.length_a   1.000
_cell.length_b   1.000
_cell.length_c   1.000
_cell.angle_alpha   90.00
_cell.angle_beta   90.00
_cell.angle_gamma   90.00
#
_symmetry.space_group_name_H-M   'P 1'
#
loop_
_entity.id
_entity.type
_entity.pdbx_description
1 polymer ?
#
loop_
_entity_poly.entity_id
_entity_poly.type
_entity_poly.pdbx_seq_one_letter_code
_entity_poly.pdbx_strand_id
1 'polypeptide(L)'
;MREGILTVHKSFFGGVGRLEWEAKKVEAFKQRALEFLKEHFLGDQLLYVVAHEDEEAYHLHFVVAVWHEKHSANRGRQIVLQPSANPLLANYEHAQDLAGMAFTDLGICRGERRAEARREARRKQEVVPPPRRHVTPSAWRSEQIVKGKATANRIIAEASAAAEAVTVGARPDAEKTIRKCRKRAIKDARRRNVAMQKAERVAERQMAELQGALVEKQSEVSAKQAQIDALVEAQEDVNTKALAAIAEKKAEFDSLRTRVREMKQEVVELSSQAEAERTQVTVLCAQVQAEGARVDAVKARYQEALALGLRLFERRQSRWEPLRPDEPRQLVWVQDGRKPTPLPKVVEDNLAPAKSLLELIIELICQILEALFAPRELAVVQEVEIIQQARVELGLEPDMTIEDVLKRRAVEEEPTL
;
A
#
# COMPACT_ATOMS: atom_id res chain seq x y z
N MET A 1 14.85 14.53 4.64
CA MET A 1 15.62 13.42 4.04
C MET A 1 17.05 13.49 4.54
N ARG A 2 17.77 12.39 4.48
CA ARG A 2 19.21 12.31 4.77
C ARG A 2 19.87 11.43 3.72
N GLU A 3 21.06 11.83 3.33
CA GLU A 3 21.98 10.99 2.58
C GLU A 3 23.05 10.48 3.54
N GLY A 4 23.40 9.22 3.40
CA GLY A 4 24.51 8.60 4.11
C GLY A 4 25.47 7.92 3.13
N ILE A 5 26.69 7.70 3.62
CA ILE A 5 27.74 6.98 2.89
C ILE A 5 28.17 5.79 3.73
N LEU A 6 28.19 4.60 3.13
CA LEU A 6 28.82 3.42 3.70
C LEU A 6 30.09 3.11 2.92
N THR A 7 31.22 3.10 3.63
CA THR A 7 32.54 2.80 3.05
C THR A 7 33.48 2.30 4.13
N VAL A 8 34.62 1.75 3.70
CA VAL A 8 35.76 1.38 4.54
C VAL A 8 37.04 1.85 3.84
N HIS A 9 38.16 1.84 4.57
CA HIS A 9 39.43 2.24 3.99
C HIS A 9 39.79 1.38 2.77
N LYS A 10 40.31 2.01 1.72
CA LYS A 10 40.66 1.40 0.43
C LYS A 10 41.52 0.12 0.51
N SER A 11 42.39 0.04 1.53
CA SER A 11 43.20 -1.16 1.78
C SER A 11 42.40 -2.42 2.10
N PHE A 12 41.18 -2.29 2.63
CA PHE A 12 40.30 -3.44 2.85
C PHE A 12 39.97 -4.13 1.52
N PHE A 13 39.65 -3.32 0.51
CA PHE A 13 39.30 -3.81 -0.82
C PHE A 13 40.51 -4.32 -1.62
N GLY A 14 41.74 -3.98 -1.22
CA GLY A 14 42.98 -4.42 -1.88
C GLY A 14 43.86 -3.28 -2.34
N GLY A 15 43.31 -2.07 -2.52
CA GLY A 15 44.07 -0.95 -3.07
C GLY A 15 43.20 0.20 -3.56
N VAL A 16 43.75 0.99 -4.48
CA VAL A 16 43.10 2.18 -5.06
C VAL A 16 42.39 1.82 -6.37
N GLY A 17 41.09 2.08 -6.42
CA GLY A 17 40.29 1.90 -7.63
C GLY A 17 40.02 0.45 -8.03
N ARG A 18 39.07 0.29 -8.94
CA ARG A 18 38.45 -1.01 -9.30
C ARG A 18 39.42 -2.10 -9.73
N LEU A 19 40.53 -1.76 -10.37
CA LEU A 19 41.51 -2.72 -10.88
C LEU A 19 42.28 -3.44 -9.77
N GLU A 20 42.48 -2.79 -8.62
CA GLU A 20 43.19 -3.35 -7.47
C GLU A 20 42.24 -4.05 -6.48
N TRP A 21 40.92 -3.96 -6.70
CA TRP A 21 39.94 -4.48 -5.75
C TRP A 21 39.74 -5.98 -5.87
N GLU A 22 39.73 -6.65 -4.73
CA GLU A 22 39.31 -8.03 -4.57
C GLU A 22 37.78 -8.12 -4.69
N ALA A 23 37.30 -8.61 -5.85
CA ALA A 23 35.86 -8.71 -6.16
C ALA A 23 35.04 -9.40 -5.05
N LYS A 24 35.61 -10.45 -4.42
CA LYS A 24 34.95 -11.15 -3.31
C LYS A 24 34.72 -10.26 -2.09
N LYS A 25 35.67 -9.39 -1.75
CA LYS A 25 35.53 -8.46 -0.61
C LYS A 25 34.55 -7.34 -0.91
N VAL A 26 34.56 -6.83 -2.14
CA VAL A 26 33.60 -5.81 -2.59
C VAL A 26 32.17 -6.37 -2.52
N GLU A 27 31.93 -7.56 -3.06
CA GLU A 27 30.59 -8.15 -3.05
C GLU A 27 30.14 -8.52 -1.63
N ALA A 28 31.02 -9.08 -0.79
CA ALA A 28 30.69 -9.38 0.60
C ALA A 28 30.34 -8.11 1.40
N PHE A 29 31.10 -7.02 1.20
CA PHE A 29 30.81 -5.73 1.81
C PHE A 29 29.49 -5.15 1.32
N LYS A 30 29.24 -5.16 0.01
CA LYS A 30 28.00 -4.68 -0.61
C LYS A 30 26.78 -5.42 -0.07
N GLN A 31 26.84 -6.76 -0.05
CA GLN A 31 25.76 -7.59 0.44
C GLN A 31 25.45 -7.28 1.91
N ARG A 32 26.47 -7.24 2.77
CA ARG A 32 26.29 -6.92 4.19
C ARG A 32 25.78 -5.49 4.40
N ALA A 33 26.22 -4.54 3.58
CA ALA A 33 25.74 -3.16 3.64
C ALA A 33 24.26 -3.05 3.26
N LEU A 34 23.82 -3.75 2.22
CA LEU A 34 22.41 -3.78 1.82
C LEU A 34 21.53 -4.45 2.88
N GLU A 35 22.00 -5.55 3.48
CA GLU A 35 21.33 -6.21 4.61
C GLU A 35 21.17 -5.27 5.79
N PHE A 36 22.27 -4.62 6.21
CA PHE A 36 22.27 -3.65 7.30
C PHE A 36 21.28 -2.50 7.05
N LEU A 37 21.28 -1.93 5.84
CA LEU A 37 20.36 -0.83 5.49
C LEU A 37 18.90 -1.28 5.51
N LYS A 38 18.57 -2.46 4.97
CA LYS A 38 17.19 -2.99 4.95
C LYS A 38 16.68 -3.32 6.34
N GLU A 39 17.55 -3.84 7.21
CA GLU A 39 17.21 -4.18 8.59
C GLU A 39 16.86 -2.93 9.41
N HIS A 40 17.58 -1.83 9.22
CA HIS A 40 17.47 -0.66 10.09
C HIS A 40 16.63 0.49 9.49
N PHE A 41 16.37 0.48 8.18
CA PHE A 41 15.49 1.43 7.49
C PHE A 41 14.31 0.69 6.88
N LEU A 42 13.30 0.42 7.72
CA LEU A 42 12.14 -0.41 7.39
C LEU A 42 11.14 0.26 6.44
N GLY A 43 10.43 -0.57 5.67
CA GLY A 43 9.37 -0.12 4.75
C GLY A 43 9.87 0.88 3.73
N ASP A 44 9.13 1.98 3.55
CA ASP A 44 9.43 3.00 2.55
C ASP A 44 10.47 4.04 3.02
N GLN A 45 11.20 3.76 4.11
CA GLN A 45 12.21 4.69 4.62
C GLN A 45 13.46 4.76 3.74
N LEU A 46 13.89 3.62 3.15
CA LEU A 46 15.05 3.55 2.26
C LEU A 46 14.61 3.86 0.83
N LEU A 47 14.95 5.04 0.31
CA LEU A 47 14.49 5.49 -1.01
C LEU A 47 15.35 4.95 -2.15
N TYR A 48 16.67 5.03 -2.00
CA TYR A 48 17.60 4.49 -2.98
C TYR A 48 18.95 4.16 -2.34
N VAL A 49 19.67 3.24 -2.99
CA VAL A 49 21.06 2.90 -2.72
C VAL A 49 21.80 2.81 -4.05
N VAL A 50 22.93 3.50 -4.17
CA VAL A 50 23.80 3.51 -5.34
C VAL A 50 25.21 3.17 -4.90
N ALA A 51 25.84 2.21 -5.59
CA ALA A 51 27.24 1.89 -5.40
C ALA A 51 28.08 2.67 -6.42
N HIS A 52 29.16 3.30 -5.96
CA HIS A 52 30.16 3.93 -6.82
C HIS A 52 31.42 3.07 -6.86
N GLU A 53 31.76 2.61 -8.06
CA GLU A 53 32.92 1.75 -8.34
C GLU A 53 34.01 2.48 -9.15
N ASP A 54 33.75 3.72 -9.55
CA ASP A 54 34.58 4.57 -10.40
C ASP A 54 35.44 5.58 -9.61
N GLU A 55 35.38 5.54 -8.28
CA GLU A 55 36.16 6.39 -7.38
C GLU A 55 37.34 5.67 -6.69
N GLU A 56 38.12 6.39 -5.87
CA GLU A 56 39.33 5.89 -5.20
C GLU A 56 39.05 4.67 -4.29
N ALA A 57 37.91 4.67 -3.61
CA ALA A 57 37.48 3.62 -2.71
C ALA A 57 36.01 3.28 -2.96
N TYR A 58 35.68 1.99 -2.90
CA TYR A 58 34.31 1.53 -3.02
C TYR A 58 33.44 2.12 -1.89
N HIS A 59 32.30 2.67 -2.25
CA HIS A 59 31.34 3.20 -1.29
C HIS A 59 29.92 3.15 -1.86
N LEU A 60 28.95 3.15 -0.93
CA LEU A 60 27.53 3.25 -1.27
C LEU A 60 26.97 4.57 -0.78
N HIS A 61 26.28 5.28 -1.66
CA HIS A 61 25.37 6.34 -1.31
C HIS A 61 24.00 5.75 -1.02
N PHE A 62 23.37 6.17 0.06
CA PHE A 62 21.99 5.80 0.34
C PHE A 62 21.20 7.00 0.82
N VAL A 63 19.94 7.09 0.42
CA VAL A 63 19.03 8.16 0.86
C VAL A 63 17.84 7.59 1.60
N VAL A 64 17.55 8.23 2.72
CA VAL A 64 16.47 7.86 3.62
C VAL A 64 15.49 8.99 3.86
N ALA A 65 14.20 8.64 3.88
CA ALA A 65 13.09 9.51 4.22
C ALA A 65 12.26 8.87 5.33
N VAL A 66 12.49 9.33 6.56
CA VAL A 66 11.75 8.85 7.73
C VAL A 66 10.48 9.67 7.89
N TRP A 67 9.35 9.09 7.49
CA TRP A 67 8.02 9.65 7.73
C TRP A 67 7.55 9.24 9.12
N HIS A 68 7.20 10.22 9.94
CA HIS A 68 6.72 10.01 11.31
C HIS A 68 5.34 10.60 11.47
N GLU A 69 4.43 9.80 12.03
CA GLU A 69 3.07 10.23 12.33
C GLU A 69 3.04 10.97 13.67
N LYS A 70 2.54 12.20 13.67
CA LYS A 70 2.28 12.99 14.88
C LYS A 70 0.80 13.25 15.03
N HIS A 71 0.31 13.09 16.24
CA HIS A 71 -1.02 13.57 16.64
C HIS A 71 -0.86 14.83 17.47
N SER A 72 -1.62 15.87 17.12
CA SER A 72 -1.68 17.11 17.90
C SER A 72 -3.12 17.51 18.14
N ALA A 73 -3.41 18.07 19.32
CA ALA A 73 -4.75 18.50 19.69
C ALA A 73 -5.35 19.51 18.70
N ASN A 74 -4.51 20.38 18.11
CA ASN A 74 -4.97 21.49 17.27
C ASN A 74 -5.02 21.16 15.77
N ARG A 75 -4.25 20.17 15.29
CA ARG A 75 -4.12 19.87 13.85
C ARG A 75 -4.37 18.41 13.49
N GLY A 76 -4.84 17.60 14.44
CA GLY A 76 -5.14 16.19 14.23
C GLY A 76 -3.91 15.37 13.84
N ARG A 77 -4.11 14.38 12.96
CA ARG A 77 -3.10 13.46 12.43
C ARG A 77 -2.25 14.13 11.36
N GLN A 78 -0.93 14.13 11.54
CA GLN A 78 0.04 14.69 10.61
C GLN A 78 1.13 13.67 10.26
N ILE A 79 1.50 13.55 8.99
CA ILE A 79 2.67 12.78 8.55
C ILE A 79 3.78 13.78 8.24
N VAL A 80 4.86 13.76 9.02
CA VAL A 80 5.97 14.70 8.89
C VAL A 80 7.28 13.98 8.62
N LEU A 81 8.15 14.62 7.84
CA LEU A 81 9.49 14.12 7.57
C LEU A 81 10.39 14.39 8.78
N GLN A 82 10.65 13.36 9.59
CA GLN A 82 11.43 13.48 10.81
C GLN A 82 12.52 12.39 10.88
N PRO A 83 13.74 12.69 10.39
CA PRO A 83 14.86 11.75 10.41
C PRO A 83 15.13 11.15 11.80
N SER A 84 15.04 11.96 12.86
CA SER A 84 15.31 11.53 14.24
C SER A 84 14.30 10.53 14.81
N ALA A 85 13.24 10.19 14.08
CA ALA A 85 12.34 9.11 14.47
C ALA A 85 12.95 7.72 14.25
N ASN A 86 13.96 7.61 13.37
CA ASN A 86 14.73 6.39 13.22
C ASN A 86 15.90 6.39 14.24
N PRO A 87 16.08 5.32 15.05
CA PRO A 87 17.12 5.24 16.08
C PRO A 87 18.55 5.50 15.58
N LEU A 88 18.89 5.05 14.36
CA LEU A 88 20.22 5.27 13.78
C LEU A 88 20.50 6.76 13.52
N LEU A 89 19.47 7.50 13.12
CA LEU A 89 19.60 8.92 12.79
C LEU A 89 19.42 9.83 14.03
N ALA A 90 18.78 9.31 15.08
CA ALA A 90 18.65 9.99 16.36
C ALA A 90 19.97 10.01 17.13
N ASN A 91 20.74 8.93 17.07
CA ASN A 91 22.01 8.79 17.79
C ASN A 91 23.10 8.14 16.92
N TYR A 92 24.02 8.97 16.43
CA TYR A 92 25.12 8.51 15.57
C TYR A 92 26.12 7.59 16.27
N GLU A 93 26.30 7.68 17.59
CA GLU A 93 27.18 6.74 18.30
C GLU A 93 26.56 5.34 18.32
N HIS A 94 25.25 5.26 18.53
CA HIS A 94 24.50 4.00 18.43
C HIS A 94 24.55 3.44 17.01
N ALA A 95 24.42 4.29 15.99
CA ALA A 95 24.55 3.85 14.61
C ALA A 95 25.95 3.30 14.30
N GLN A 96 26.99 3.92 14.84
CA GLN A 96 28.37 3.42 14.71
C GLN A 96 28.57 2.09 15.43
N ASP A 97 27.97 1.90 16.61
CA ASP A 97 28.02 0.63 17.34
C ASP A 97 27.38 -0.50 16.53
N LEU A 98 26.16 -0.29 16.03
CA LEU A 98 25.44 -1.28 15.23
C LEU A 98 26.14 -1.57 13.90
N ALA A 99 26.66 -0.54 13.21
CA ALA A 99 27.45 -0.74 12.01
C ALA A 99 28.75 -1.51 12.31
N GLY A 100 29.42 -1.23 13.43
CA GLY A 100 30.60 -2.00 13.84
C GLY A 100 30.29 -3.48 14.05
N MET A 101 29.19 -3.79 14.74
CA MET A 101 28.73 -5.16 14.96
C MET A 101 28.35 -5.85 13.65
N ALA A 102 27.57 -5.19 12.79
CA ALA A 102 27.06 -5.77 11.56
C ALA A 102 28.15 -6.17 10.57
N PHE A 103 29.31 -5.51 10.60
CA PHE A 103 30.42 -5.81 9.67
C PHE A 103 31.58 -6.57 10.32
N THR A 104 31.42 -7.02 11.58
CA THR A 104 32.48 -7.74 12.32
C THR A 104 32.90 -9.04 11.62
N ASP A 105 31.95 -9.78 11.02
CA ASP A 105 32.25 -11.01 10.27
C ASP A 105 33.17 -10.80 9.07
N LEU A 106 33.18 -9.58 8.53
CA LEU A 106 34.06 -9.19 7.41
C LEU A 106 35.43 -8.70 7.90
N GLY A 107 35.70 -8.73 9.20
CA GLY A 107 36.92 -8.18 9.80
C GLY A 107 36.95 -6.65 9.84
N ILE A 108 35.79 -6.00 9.68
CA ILE A 108 35.65 -4.54 9.77
C ILE A 108 35.21 -4.19 11.18
N CYS A 109 35.99 -3.34 11.84
CA CYS A 109 35.73 -2.93 13.22
C CYS A 109 35.08 -1.55 13.29
N ARG A 110 34.35 -1.33 14.39
CA ARG A 110 33.87 -0.01 14.78
C ARG A 110 35.03 1.00 14.86
N GLY A 111 34.80 2.21 14.36
CA GLY A 111 35.72 3.33 14.57
C GLY A 111 35.88 3.73 16.04
N GLU A 112 36.88 4.56 16.34
CA GLU A 112 37.21 5.00 17.70
C GLU A 112 36.06 5.73 18.42
N ARG A 113 35.86 5.41 19.71
CA ARG A 113 34.86 6.03 20.61
C ARG A 113 35.29 7.41 21.13
N ARG A 114 35.59 8.34 20.21
CA ARG A 114 36.18 9.66 20.58
C ARG A 114 35.23 10.57 21.34
N ALA A 115 33.93 10.51 21.08
CA ALA A 115 32.95 11.33 21.80
C ALA A 115 32.79 10.85 23.25
N GLU A 116 32.71 9.54 23.48
CA GLU A 116 32.81 8.93 24.81
C GLU A 116 34.13 9.28 25.51
N ALA A 117 35.27 9.09 24.86
CA ALA A 117 36.58 9.44 25.41
C ALA A 117 36.67 10.92 25.82
N ARG A 118 36.06 11.82 25.04
CA ARG A 118 35.96 13.24 25.41
C ARG A 118 35.03 13.51 26.59
N ARG A 119 33.88 12.81 26.69
CA ARG A 119 32.98 12.93 27.85
C ARG A 119 33.71 12.46 29.11
N GLU A 120 34.46 11.38 29.00
CA GLU A 120 35.27 10.85 30.09
C GLU A 120 36.41 11.78 30.47
N ALA A 121 37.19 12.29 29.51
CA ALA A 121 38.26 13.27 29.76
C ALA A 121 37.72 14.53 30.46
N ARG A 122 36.54 15.03 30.06
CA ARG A 122 35.86 16.15 30.76
C ARG A 122 35.47 15.80 32.18
N ARG A 123 34.92 14.59 32.40
CA ARG A 123 34.54 14.10 33.73
C ARG A 123 35.77 13.95 34.64
N LYS A 124 36.91 13.54 34.08
CA LYS A 124 38.21 13.38 34.76
C LYS A 124 39.04 14.67 34.84
N GLN A 125 38.56 15.79 34.27
CA GLN A 125 39.29 17.07 34.16
C GLN A 125 40.67 16.97 33.46
N GLU A 126 40.81 16.02 32.53
CA GLU A 126 42.02 15.84 31.72
C GLU A 126 41.97 16.66 30.42
N VAL A 127 43.10 16.72 29.70
CA VAL A 127 43.18 17.38 28.39
C VAL A 127 42.24 16.69 27.41
N VAL A 128 41.20 17.40 27.00
CA VAL A 128 40.17 16.90 26.09
C VAL A 128 40.74 16.75 24.68
N PRO A 129 40.72 15.56 24.06
CA PRO A 129 41.17 15.37 22.68
C PRO A 129 40.37 16.26 21.71
N PRO A 130 41.03 16.85 20.68
CA PRO A 130 40.36 17.73 19.75
C PRO A 130 39.25 17.00 18.98
N PRO A 131 38.11 17.66 18.70
CA PRO A 131 37.04 17.08 17.91
C PRO A 131 37.53 16.79 16.49
N ARG A 132 37.32 15.55 16.01
CA ARG A 132 37.44 15.27 14.58
C ARG A 132 36.32 16.01 13.85
N ARG A 133 36.69 16.86 12.90
CA ARG A 133 35.74 17.53 12.01
C ARG A 133 35.65 16.73 10.71
N HIS A 134 34.44 16.60 10.19
CA HIS A 134 34.26 16.14 8.83
C HIS A 134 34.93 17.14 7.88
N VAL A 135 35.65 16.62 6.90
CA VAL A 135 36.32 17.41 5.85
C VAL A 135 35.65 17.02 4.54
N THR A 136 35.30 18.01 3.72
CA THR A 136 34.69 17.72 2.42
C THR A 136 35.70 17.04 1.49
N PRO A 137 35.26 16.22 0.52
CA PRO A 137 36.17 15.54 -0.41
C PRO A 137 37.13 16.48 -1.14
N SER A 138 36.69 17.69 -1.51
CA SER A 138 37.53 18.71 -2.16
C SER A 138 38.62 19.25 -1.23
N ALA A 139 38.29 19.53 0.02
CA ALA A 139 39.25 20.00 1.01
C ALA A 139 40.27 18.90 1.37
N TRP A 140 39.81 17.65 1.51
CA TRP A 140 40.70 16.50 1.73
C TRP A 140 41.64 16.29 0.55
N ARG A 141 41.12 16.32 -0.69
CA ARG A 141 41.95 16.20 -1.91
C ARG A 141 43.00 17.30 -1.99
N SER A 142 42.64 18.55 -1.69
CA SER A 142 43.59 19.66 -1.65
C SER A 142 44.73 19.41 -0.65
N GLU A 143 44.41 18.91 0.55
CA GLU A 143 45.41 18.56 1.56
C GLU A 143 46.33 17.41 1.10
N GLN A 144 45.76 16.38 0.45
CA GLN A 144 46.55 15.27 -0.08
C GLN A 144 47.50 15.71 -1.20
N ILE A 145 47.07 16.62 -2.09
CA ILE A 145 47.92 17.16 -3.15
C ILE A 145 49.12 17.91 -2.55
N VAL A 146 48.90 18.71 -1.50
CA VAL A 146 49.98 19.43 -0.82
C VAL A 146 50.97 18.45 -0.19
N LYS A 147 50.49 17.42 0.51
CA LYS A 147 51.34 16.37 1.10
C LYS A 147 52.11 15.57 0.04
N GLY A 148 51.46 15.26 -1.08
CA GLY A 148 52.07 14.57 -2.21
C GLY A 148 53.21 15.39 -2.82
N LYS A 149 52.99 16.69 -3.06
CA LYS A 149 54.02 17.62 -3.56
C LYS A 149 55.20 17.74 -2.60
N ALA A 150 54.94 17.88 -1.31
CA ALA A 150 56.01 17.93 -0.30
C ALA A 150 56.86 16.65 -0.29
N THR A 151 56.20 15.50 -0.42
CA THR A 151 56.88 14.20 -0.48
C THR A 151 57.70 14.05 -1.76
N ALA A 152 57.15 14.43 -2.92
CA ALA A 152 57.88 14.40 -4.20
C ALA A 152 59.11 15.31 -4.16
N ASN A 153 58.98 16.52 -3.62
CA ASN A 153 60.11 17.44 -3.45
C ASN A 153 61.20 16.86 -2.55
N ARG A 154 60.83 16.16 -1.48
CA ARG A 154 61.79 15.48 -0.60
C ARG A 154 62.54 14.37 -1.36
N ILE A 155 61.85 13.54 -2.13
CA ILE A 155 62.47 12.47 -2.93
C ILE A 155 63.44 13.06 -3.97
N ILE A 156 63.04 14.13 -4.65
CA ILE A 156 63.92 14.82 -5.62
C ILE A 156 65.16 15.39 -4.92
N ALA A 157 65.01 16.00 -3.75
CA ALA A 157 66.14 16.53 -2.98
C ALA A 157 67.11 15.42 -2.54
N GLU A 158 66.59 14.30 -2.04
CA GLU A 158 67.38 13.13 -1.66
C GLU A 158 68.13 12.53 -2.88
N ALA A 159 67.46 12.41 -4.02
CA ALA A 159 68.07 11.91 -5.26
C ALA A 159 69.17 12.84 -5.80
N SER A 160 68.93 14.16 -5.77
CA SER A 160 69.94 15.16 -6.17
C SER A 160 71.16 15.14 -5.26
N ALA A 161 70.97 15.05 -3.95
CA ALA A 161 72.08 14.93 -2.99
C ALA A 161 72.89 13.65 -3.21
N ALA A 162 72.23 12.53 -3.51
CA ALA A 162 72.91 11.27 -3.85
C ALA A 162 73.72 11.38 -5.15
N ALA A 163 73.20 12.04 -6.19
CA ALA A 163 73.92 12.26 -7.44
C ALA A 163 75.14 13.19 -7.27
N GLU A 164 75.01 14.22 -6.43
CA GLU A 164 76.09 15.15 -6.11
C GLU A 164 77.22 14.45 -5.33
N ALA A 165 76.89 13.56 -4.39
CA ALA A 165 77.87 12.74 -3.69
C ALA A 165 78.67 11.81 -4.63
N VAL A 166 78.05 11.26 -5.67
CA VAL A 166 78.70 10.41 -6.68
C VAL A 166 79.66 11.21 -7.57
N THR A 167 79.30 12.46 -7.92
CA THR A 167 80.15 13.32 -8.77
C THR A 167 81.36 13.92 -8.04
N VAL A 168 81.24 14.18 -6.74
CA VAL A 168 82.37 14.64 -5.90
C VAL A 168 83.40 13.53 -5.65
N GLY A 169 82.98 12.26 -5.63
CA GLY A 169 83.87 11.10 -5.51
C GLY A 169 84.74 10.81 -6.74
N ALA A 170 84.40 11.35 -7.92
CA ALA A 170 85.10 11.08 -9.18
C ALA A 170 86.19 12.12 -9.55
N ARG A 171 86.48 13.08 -8.68
CA ARG A 171 87.40 14.19 -8.96
C ARG A 171 88.89 14.03 -8.56
N PRO A 172 89.36 13.11 -7.68
CA PRO A 172 90.75 13.15 -7.24
C PRO A 172 91.76 12.29 -8.03
N ASP A 173 91.36 11.60 -9.11
CA ASP A 173 92.28 10.73 -9.88
C ASP A 173 92.77 11.32 -11.22
N ALA A 174 92.29 12.51 -11.62
CA ALA A 174 92.57 13.05 -12.95
C ALA A 174 93.89 13.87 -13.05
N GLU A 175 94.49 14.29 -11.93
CA GLU A 175 95.47 15.39 -11.94
C GLU A 175 96.95 14.95 -11.85
N LYS A 176 97.24 13.69 -11.47
CA LYS A 176 98.62 13.20 -11.29
C LYS A 176 99.32 12.67 -12.56
N THR A 177 98.65 12.66 -13.72
CA THR A 177 99.13 11.92 -14.90
C THR A 177 99.49 12.81 -16.10
N ILE A 178 99.81 14.08 -15.90
CA ILE A 178 99.99 15.04 -17.01
C ILE A 178 101.46 15.29 -17.41
N ARG A 179 102.46 14.94 -16.57
CA ARG A 179 103.86 15.37 -16.81
C ARG A 179 104.82 14.36 -17.49
N LYS A 180 104.44 13.10 -17.70
CA LYS A 180 105.27 12.07 -18.39
C LYS A 180 104.91 11.81 -19.87
N CYS A 181 103.97 12.56 -20.45
CA CYS A 181 103.34 12.19 -21.72
C CYS A 181 103.99 12.72 -23.00
N ARG A 182 104.95 13.66 -22.99
CA ARG A 182 105.29 14.39 -24.23
C ARG A 182 106.08 13.61 -25.31
N LYS A 183 106.81 12.52 -24.96
CA LYS A 183 107.42 11.60 -25.95
C LYS A 183 106.64 10.29 -26.16
N ARG A 184 105.76 9.90 -25.22
CA ARG A 184 104.73 8.86 -25.44
C ARG A 184 103.58 9.36 -26.31
N ALA A 185 103.30 10.67 -26.31
CA ALA A 185 102.18 11.30 -27.00
C ALA A 185 102.14 11.08 -28.51
N ILE A 186 103.26 10.87 -29.21
CA ILE A 186 103.23 10.65 -30.67
C ILE A 186 102.91 9.18 -31.01
N LYS A 187 103.41 8.22 -30.22
CA LYS A 187 103.08 6.79 -30.36
C LYS A 187 101.69 6.46 -29.79
N ASP A 188 101.31 7.14 -28.71
CA ASP A 188 99.97 7.07 -28.13
C ASP A 188 98.95 7.88 -28.94
N ALA A 189 99.30 8.98 -29.63
CA ALA A 189 98.36 9.65 -30.54
C ALA A 189 98.01 8.76 -31.73
N ARG A 190 98.96 7.97 -32.26
CA ARG A 190 98.65 6.95 -33.28
C ARG A 190 97.80 5.81 -32.72
N ARG A 191 98.09 5.31 -31.52
CA ARG A 191 97.23 4.30 -30.84
C ARG A 191 95.87 4.86 -30.44
N ARG A 192 95.77 6.13 -30.07
CA ARG A 192 94.54 6.86 -29.75
C ARG A 192 93.75 7.19 -31.00
N ASN A 193 94.36 7.50 -32.13
CA ASN A 193 93.63 7.62 -33.41
C ASN A 193 93.05 6.27 -33.83
N VAL A 194 93.81 5.17 -33.71
CA VAL A 194 93.28 3.83 -34.00
C VAL A 194 92.21 3.41 -32.97
N ALA A 195 92.38 3.74 -31.69
CA ALA A 195 91.39 3.45 -30.65
C ALA A 195 90.15 4.35 -30.77
N MET A 196 90.31 5.60 -31.18
CA MET A 196 89.23 6.56 -31.45
C MET A 196 88.48 6.17 -32.71
N GLN A 197 89.14 5.77 -33.79
CA GLN A 197 88.47 5.20 -34.97
C GLN A 197 87.75 3.89 -34.65
N LYS A 198 88.29 3.06 -33.74
CA LYS A 198 87.58 1.87 -33.24
C LYS A 198 86.38 2.27 -32.36
N ALA A 199 86.54 3.25 -31.48
CA ALA A 199 85.48 3.76 -30.61
C ALA A 199 84.37 4.48 -31.40
N GLU A 200 84.73 5.21 -32.46
CA GLU A 200 83.84 5.86 -33.41
C GLU A 200 83.05 4.82 -34.20
N ARG A 201 83.71 3.76 -34.71
CA ARG A 201 82.99 2.62 -35.31
C ARG A 201 82.07 1.88 -34.32
N VAL A 202 82.44 1.81 -33.04
CA VAL A 202 81.58 1.22 -31.99
C VAL A 202 80.41 2.18 -31.68
N ALA A 203 80.65 3.48 -31.62
CA ALA A 203 79.62 4.49 -31.40
C ALA A 203 78.66 4.58 -32.60
N GLU A 204 79.15 4.49 -33.83
CA GLU A 204 78.34 4.39 -35.05
C GLU A 204 77.48 3.13 -35.04
N ARG A 205 78.03 1.98 -34.63
CA ARG A 205 77.25 0.75 -34.44
C ARG A 205 76.19 0.89 -33.35
N GLN A 206 76.53 1.49 -32.21
CA GLN A 206 75.58 1.75 -31.13
C GLN A 206 74.48 2.73 -31.54
N MET A 207 74.82 3.79 -32.30
CA MET A 207 73.84 4.72 -32.84
C MET A 207 72.93 4.05 -33.87
N ALA A 208 73.47 3.18 -34.73
CA ALA A 208 72.69 2.39 -35.67
C ALA A 208 71.78 1.38 -34.95
N GLU A 209 72.25 0.72 -33.89
CA GLU A 209 71.43 -0.16 -33.04
C GLU A 209 70.32 0.61 -32.31
N LEU A 210 70.63 1.79 -31.76
CA LEU A 210 69.64 2.65 -31.10
C LEU A 210 68.61 3.20 -32.10
N GLN A 211 69.03 3.54 -33.32
CA GLN A 211 68.11 3.94 -34.39
C GLN A 211 67.22 2.77 -34.82
N GLY A 212 67.76 1.56 -34.95
CA GLY A 212 66.98 0.35 -35.22
C GLY A 212 65.95 0.08 -34.13
N ALA A 213 66.37 0.14 -32.86
CA ALA A 213 65.48 -0.03 -31.71
C ALA A 213 64.41 1.09 -31.62
N LEU A 214 64.74 2.33 -32.00
CA LEU A 214 63.79 3.43 -32.04
C LEU A 214 62.71 3.22 -33.12
N VAL A 215 63.10 2.77 -34.31
CA VAL A 215 62.16 2.46 -35.40
C VAL A 215 61.24 1.30 -35.00
N GLU A 216 61.78 0.25 -34.37
CA GLU A 216 60.99 -0.86 -33.84
C GLU A 216 59.99 -0.37 -32.78
N LYS A 217 60.43 0.46 -31.83
CA LYS A 217 59.54 1.04 -30.82
C LYS A 217 58.49 1.98 -31.42
N GLN A 218 58.81 2.75 -32.46
CA GLN A 218 57.84 3.57 -33.19
C GLN A 218 56.79 2.70 -33.90
N SER A 219 57.18 1.57 -34.49
CA SER A 219 56.23 0.63 -35.08
C SER A 219 55.33 -0.03 -34.04
N GLU A 220 55.86 -0.40 -32.86
CA GLU A 220 55.07 -0.93 -31.74
C GLU A 220 54.06 0.09 -31.23
N VAL A 221 54.46 1.36 -31.09
CA VAL A 221 53.57 2.45 -30.64
C VAL A 221 52.48 2.70 -31.67
N SER A 222 52.81 2.73 -32.97
CA SER A 222 51.83 2.89 -34.05
C SER A 222 50.81 1.74 -34.07
N ALA A 223 51.27 0.50 -33.91
CA ALA A 223 50.39 -0.67 -33.83
C ALA A 223 49.46 -0.61 -32.61
N LYS A 224 49.98 -0.21 -31.44
CA LYS A 224 49.16 -0.01 -30.23
C LYS A 224 48.16 1.12 -30.39
N GLN A 225 48.54 2.21 -31.06
CA GLN A 225 47.63 3.33 -31.33
C GLN A 225 46.46 2.89 -32.23
N ALA A 226 46.75 2.16 -33.31
CA ALA A 226 45.69 1.61 -34.18
C ALA A 226 44.74 0.66 -33.41
N GLN A 227 45.27 -0.11 -32.46
CA GLN A 227 44.44 -0.97 -31.61
C GLN A 227 43.56 -0.16 -30.65
N ILE A 228 44.07 0.93 -30.09
CA ILE A 228 43.29 1.85 -29.24
C ILE A 228 42.16 2.48 -30.06
N ASP A 229 42.47 2.99 -31.25
CA ASP A 229 41.48 3.66 -32.10
C ASP A 229 40.34 2.70 -32.48
N ALA A 230 40.66 1.44 -32.83
CA ALA A 230 39.67 0.40 -33.10
C ALA A 230 38.80 0.05 -31.87
N LEU A 231 39.37 0.07 -30.66
CA LEU A 231 38.62 -0.16 -29.42
C LEU A 231 37.69 1.03 -29.09
N VAL A 232 38.12 2.26 -29.35
CA VAL A 232 37.30 3.45 -29.15
C VAL A 232 36.10 3.43 -30.10
N GLU A 233 36.30 3.15 -31.38
CA GLU A 233 35.22 3.06 -32.37
C GLU A 233 34.21 1.94 -32.00
N ALA A 234 34.70 0.76 -31.61
CA ALA A 234 33.84 -0.31 -31.14
C ALA A 234 33.05 0.07 -29.87
N GLN A 235 33.64 0.86 -28.97
CA GLN A 235 32.97 1.33 -27.76
C GLN A 235 31.90 2.39 -28.08
N GLU A 236 32.13 3.26 -29.05
CA GLU A 236 31.15 4.24 -29.53
C GLU A 236 29.92 3.55 -30.13
N ASP A 237 30.12 2.49 -30.92
CA ASP A 237 29.05 1.65 -31.46
C ASP A 237 28.23 0.95 -30.37
N VAL A 238 28.88 0.47 -29.30
CA VAL A 238 28.18 -0.11 -28.16
C VAL A 238 27.39 0.96 -27.40
N ASN A 239 27.98 2.13 -27.19
CA ASN A 239 27.34 3.23 -26.48
C ASN A 239 26.10 3.75 -27.24
N THR A 240 26.18 3.89 -28.56
CA THR A 240 25.05 4.33 -29.39
C THR A 240 23.90 3.32 -29.35
N LYS A 241 24.19 2.02 -29.45
CA LYS A 241 23.19 0.95 -29.32
C LYS A 241 22.56 0.92 -27.92
N ALA A 242 23.37 1.11 -26.87
CA ALA A 242 22.88 1.18 -25.50
C ALA A 242 21.94 2.38 -25.29
N LEU A 243 22.31 3.56 -25.82
CA LEU A 243 21.46 4.75 -25.74
C LEU A 243 20.13 4.59 -26.49
N ALA A 244 20.15 3.95 -27.68
CA ALA A 244 18.94 3.64 -28.43
C ALA A 244 18.02 2.69 -27.64
N ALA A 245 18.56 1.62 -27.04
CA ALA A 245 17.79 0.70 -26.21
C ALA A 245 17.22 1.37 -24.95
N ILE A 246 17.97 2.27 -24.31
CA ILE A 246 17.49 3.06 -23.16
C ILE A 246 16.34 3.96 -23.60
N ALA A 247 16.43 4.61 -24.76
CA ALA A 247 15.37 5.48 -25.28
C ALA A 247 14.08 4.70 -25.57
N GLU A 248 14.18 3.51 -26.17
CA GLU A 248 13.04 2.61 -26.40
C GLU A 248 12.37 2.20 -25.08
N LYS A 249 13.16 1.73 -24.10
CA LYS A 249 12.64 1.32 -22.79
C LYS A 249 12.02 2.48 -22.02
N LYS A 250 12.55 3.69 -22.18
CA LYS A 250 11.96 4.90 -21.60
C LYS A 250 10.59 5.22 -22.23
N ALA A 251 10.46 5.08 -23.55
CA ALA A 251 9.18 5.28 -24.23
C ALA A 251 8.13 4.23 -23.80
N GLU A 252 8.53 2.96 -23.66
CA GLU A 252 7.66 1.91 -23.09
C GLU A 252 7.21 2.27 -21.67
N PHE A 253 8.14 2.73 -20.82
CA PHE A 253 7.83 3.12 -19.44
C PHE A 253 6.86 4.31 -19.38
N ASP A 254 7.04 5.32 -20.22
CA ASP A 254 6.16 6.49 -20.27
C ASP A 254 4.75 6.12 -20.78
N SER A 255 4.65 5.18 -21.73
CA SER A 255 3.37 4.59 -22.17
C SER A 255 2.66 3.85 -21.03
N LEU A 256 3.38 2.95 -20.34
CA LEU A 256 2.84 2.24 -19.18
C LEU A 256 2.41 3.18 -18.06
N ARG A 257 3.19 4.23 -17.79
CA ARG A 257 2.86 5.24 -16.79
C ARG A 257 1.56 5.98 -17.13
N THR A 258 1.34 6.27 -18.41
CA THR A 258 0.09 6.90 -18.89
C THR A 258 -1.09 5.96 -18.69
N ARG A 259 -0.96 4.68 -19.08
CA ARG A 259 -2.00 3.67 -18.88
C ARG A 259 -2.33 3.43 -17.41
N VAL A 260 -1.33 3.45 -16.53
CA VAL A 260 -1.54 3.37 -15.07
C VAL A 260 -2.31 4.59 -14.54
N ARG A 261 -2.09 5.79 -15.10
CA ARG A 261 -2.86 6.98 -14.73
C ARG A 261 -4.32 6.86 -15.17
N GLU A 262 -4.57 6.39 -16.39
CA GLU A 262 -5.92 6.15 -16.94
C GLU A 262 -6.67 5.11 -16.10
N MET A 263 -6.07 3.94 -15.84
CA MET A 263 -6.69 2.91 -14.98
C MET A 263 -6.99 3.43 -13.58
N LYS A 264 -6.14 4.30 -13.01
CA LYS A 264 -6.41 4.92 -11.70
C LYS A 264 -7.62 5.85 -11.76
N GLN A 265 -7.82 6.59 -12.84
CA GLN A 265 -9.00 7.44 -13.02
C GLN A 265 -10.26 6.58 -13.16
N GLU A 266 -10.21 5.52 -13.96
CA GLU A 266 -11.32 4.57 -14.14
C GLU A 266 -11.71 3.91 -12.81
N VAL A 267 -10.75 3.50 -11.98
CA VAL A 267 -11.03 2.95 -10.65
C VAL A 267 -11.71 3.97 -9.73
N VAL A 268 -11.33 5.24 -9.79
CA VAL A 268 -11.98 6.30 -8.99
C VAL A 268 -13.42 6.51 -9.46
N GLU A 269 -13.65 6.55 -10.77
CA GLU A 269 -14.99 6.70 -11.35
C GLU A 269 -15.89 5.52 -10.98
N LEU A 270 -15.43 4.28 -11.17
CA LEU A 270 -16.16 3.08 -10.78
C LEU A 270 -16.43 3.01 -9.27
N SER A 271 -15.48 3.44 -8.44
CA SER A 271 -15.68 3.48 -6.99
C SER A 271 -16.79 4.47 -6.61
N SER A 272 -16.82 5.65 -7.23
CA SER A 272 -17.87 6.64 -6.99
C SER A 272 -19.26 6.18 -7.45
N GLN A 273 -19.33 5.47 -8.58
CA GLN A 273 -20.57 4.87 -9.07
C GLN A 273 -21.07 3.78 -8.12
N ALA A 274 -20.18 2.91 -7.64
CA ALA A 274 -20.53 1.87 -6.67
C ALA A 274 -21.02 2.46 -5.33
N GLU A 275 -20.46 3.57 -4.88
CA GLU A 275 -20.95 4.28 -3.69
C GLU A 275 -22.34 4.88 -3.93
N ALA A 276 -22.58 5.51 -5.08
CA ALA A 276 -23.89 6.03 -5.44
C ALA A 276 -24.94 4.91 -5.48
N GLU A 277 -24.66 3.78 -6.13
CA GLU A 277 -25.56 2.62 -6.17
C GLU A 277 -25.82 2.04 -4.78
N ARG A 278 -24.81 1.94 -3.91
CA ARG A 278 -24.99 1.49 -2.52
C ARG A 278 -25.93 2.40 -1.74
N THR A 279 -25.82 3.72 -1.91
CA THR A 279 -26.75 4.66 -1.26
C THR A 279 -28.16 4.50 -1.80
N GLN A 280 -28.33 4.31 -3.12
CA GLN A 280 -29.63 4.06 -3.72
C GLN A 280 -30.27 2.77 -3.21
N VAL A 281 -29.50 1.68 -3.12
CA VAL A 281 -29.98 0.40 -2.55
C VAL A 281 -30.40 0.58 -1.10
N THR A 282 -29.64 1.34 -0.30
CA THR A 282 -29.99 1.61 1.10
C THR A 282 -31.33 2.34 1.22
N VAL A 283 -31.58 3.33 0.36
CA VAL A 283 -32.86 4.06 0.31
C VAL A 283 -34.00 3.14 -0.09
N LEU A 284 -33.82 2.32 -1.13
CA LEU A 284 -34.83 1.36 -1.58
C LEU A 284 -35.16 0.33 -0.51
N CYS A 285 -34.15 -0.20 0.20
CA CYS A 285 -34.36 -1.11 1.32
C CYS A 285 -35.20 -0.46 2.43
N ALA A 286 -34.94 0.80 2.78
CA ALA A 286 -35.72 1.51 3.77
C ALA A 286 -37.18 1.72 3.32
N GLN A 287 -37.40 2.02 2.03
CA GLN A 287 -38.75 2.17 1.47
C GLN A 287 -39.52 0.83 1.49
N VAL A 288 -38.88 -0.27 1.09
CA VAL A 288 -39.50 -1.60 1.13
C VAL A 288 -39.85 -2.00 2.57
N GLN A 289 -38.98 -1.71 3.54
CA GLN A 289 -39.28 -1.95 4.95
C GLN A 289 -40.46 -1.12 5.46
N ALA A 290 -40.54 0.16 5.07
CA ALA A 290 -41.65 1.03 5.43
C ALA A 290 -42.99 0.56 4.83
N GLU A 291 -42.99 0.11 3.56
CA GLU A 291 -44.17 -0.46 2.94
C GLU A 291 -44.55 -1.83 3.54
N GLY A 292 -43.57 -2.67 3.86
CA GLY A 292 -43.81 -3.91 4.60
C GLY A 292 -44.53 -3.66 5.92
N ALA A 293 -44.04 -2.69 6.72
CA ALA A 293 -44.67 -2.30 7.98
C ALA A 293 -46.10 -1.73 7.78
N ARG A 294 -46.35 -1.01 6.67
CA ARG A 294 -47.70 -0.54 6.33
C ARG A 294 -48.65 -1.68 6.03
N VAL A 295 -48.22 -2.66 5.22
CA VAL A 295 -49.02 -3.84 4.91
C VAL A 295 -49.32 -4.65 6.17
N ASP A 296 -48.32 -4.85 7.03
CA ASP A 296 -48.51 -5.56 8.31
C ASP A 296 -49.51 -4.82 9.22
N ALA A 297 -49.43 -3.49 9.30
CA ALA A 297 -50.38 -2.69 10.07
C ALA A 297 -51.82 -2.78 9.52
N VAL A 298 -51.99 -2.77 8.19
CA VAL A 298 -53.31 -2.97 7.56
C VAL A 298 -53.85 -4.37 7.87
N LYS A 299 -53.01 -5.39 7.76
CA LYS A 299 -53.38 -6.78 8.07
C LYS A 299 -53.79 -6.95 9.53
N ALA A 300 -53.06 -6.34 10.47
CA ALA A 300 -53.41 -6.37 11.88
C ALA A 300 -54.77 -5.72 12.14
N ARG A 301 -55.02 -4.52 11.58
CA ARG A 301 -56.33 -3.85 11.67
C ARG A 301 -57.46 -4.68 11.09
N TYR A 302 -57.21 -5.34 9.96
CA TYR A 302 -58.18 -6.24 9.34
C TYR A 302 -58.54 -7.42 10.26
N GLN A 303 -57.54 -8.06 10.87
CA GLN A 303 -57.74 -9.17 11.81
C GLN A 303 -58.47 -8.73 13.07
N GLU A 304 -58.12 -7.57 13.64
CA GLU A 304 -58.78 -7.00 14.82
C GLU A 304 -60.25 -6.67 14.53
N ALA A 305 -60.53 -6.04 13.37
CA ALA A 305 -61.88 -5.73 12.92
C ALA A 305 -62.73 -7.00 12.77
N LEU A 306 -62.19 -8.03 12.12
CA LEU A 306 -62.88 -9.31 11.95
C LEU A 306 -63.16 -9.98 13.29
N ALA A 307 -62.18 -10.04 14.19
CA ALA A 307 -62.32 -10.62 15.52
C ALA A 307 -63.30 -9.83 16.40
N LEU A 308 -63.37 -8.50 16.28
CA LEU A 308 -64.38 -7.68 16.95
C LEU A 308 -65.77 -8.00 16.43
N GLY A 309 -65.94 -8.02 15.11
CA GLY A 309 -67.23 -8.27 14.46
C GLY A 309 -67.85 -9.60 14.84
N LEU A 310 -67.04 -10.67 14.80
CA LEU A 310 -67.48 -12.01 15.21
C LEU A 310 -67.86 -12.06 16.70
N ARG A 311 -67.11 -11.38 17.58
CA ARG A 311 -67.45 -11.30 19.02
C ARG A 311 -68.75 -10.53 19.28
N LEU A 312 -69.01 -9.45 18.53
CA LEU A 312 -70.26 -8.71 18.64
C LEU A 312 -71.46 -9.57 18.23
N PHE A 313 -71.30 -10.34 17.15
CA PHE A 313 -72.31 -11.26 16.67
C PHE A 313 -72.56 -12.41 17.66
N GLU A 314 -71.49 -13.04 18.17
CA GLU A 314 -71.55 -14.09 19.20
C GLU A 314 -72.29 -13.62 20.47
N ARG A 315 -72.00 -12.40 20.92
CA ARG A 315 -72.65 -11.77 22.09
C ARG A 315 -74.04 -11.23 21.82
N ARG A 316 -74.59 -11.42 20.61
CA ARG A 316 -75.90 -10.91 20.17
C ARG A 316 -76.03 -9.38 20.24
N GLN A 317 -74.91 -8.67 20.24
CA GLN A 317 -74.86 -7.21 20.19
C GLN A 317 -75.03 -6.69 18.76
N SER A 318 -74.75 -7.54 17.77
CA SER A 318 -75.11 -7.34 16.38
C SER A 318 -75.90 -8.52 15.81
N ARG A 319 -76.65 -8.27 14.74
CA ARG A 319 -77.44 -9.28 14.01
C ARG A 319 -77.39 -9.06 12.50
N TRP A 320 -77.74 -10.11 11.77
CA TRP A 320 -77.91 -10.06 10.31
C TRP A 320 -79.39 -9.92 9.97
N GLU A 321 -79.86 -8.69 9.93
CA GLU A 321 -81.28 -8.36 9.74
C GLU A 321 -81.39 -7.13 8.84
N PRO A 322 -82.49 -6.95 8.13
CA PRO A 322 -82.69 -5.75 7.34
C PRO A 322 -83.06 -4.58 8.28
N LEU A 323 -82.52 -3.39 8.02
CA LEU A 323 -82.83 -2.22 8.86
C LEU A 323 -84.27 -1.73 8.64
N ARG A 324 -84.79 -1.94 7.43
CA ARG A 324 -86.19 -1.74 7.03
C ARG A 324 -86.66 -2.93 6.20
N PRO A 325 -87.97 -3.26 6.16
CA PRO A 325 -88.47 -4.44 5.45
C PRO A 325 -88.10 -4.53 3.96
N ASP A 326 -87.83 -3.39 3.33
CA ASP A 326 -87.47 -3.23 1.91
C ASP A 326 -85.95 -3.14 1.65
N GLU A 327 -85.12 -3.22 2.70
CA GLU A 327 -83.65 -3.13 2.59
C GLU A 327 -82.98 -4.51 2.65
N PRO A 328 -81.81 -4.70 2.02
CA PRO A 328 -81.05 -5.94 2.15
C PRO A 328 -80.63 -6.19 3.59
N ARG A 329 -80.49 -7.47 3.97
CA ARG A 329 -79.92 -7.84 5.27
C ARG A 329 -78.51 -7.27 5.39
N GLN A 330 -78.24 -6.67 6.54
CA GLN A 330 -76.93 -6.10 6.85
C GLN A 330 -76.63 -6.30 8.33
N LEU A 331 -75.38 -6.00 8.72
CA LEU A 331 -75.01 -6.06 10.13
C LEU A 331 -75.63 -4.86 10.87
N VAL A 332 -76.64 -5.14 11.71
CA VAL A 332 -77.34 -4.15 12.51
C VAL A 332 -76.98 -4.29 13.99
N TRP A 333 -77.06 -3.18 14.73
CA TRP A 333 -76.86 -3.14 16.17
C TRP A 333 -78.15 -3.44 16.90
N VAL A 334 -78.09 -4.34 17.90
CA VAL A 334 -79.26 -4.74 18.68
C VAL A 334 -78.94 -4.58 20.16
N GLN A 335 -79.73 -3.75 20.84
CA GLN A 335 -79.77 -3.69 22.30
C GLN A 335 -81.04 -4.37 22.78
N ASP A 336 -80.93 -5.16 23.85
CA ASP A 336 -82.03 -5.98 24.36
C ASP A 336 -83.38 -5.24 24.38
N GLY A 337 -84.34 -5.78 23.62
CA GLY A 337 -85.72 -5.29 23.51
C GLY A 337 -85.93 -4.05 22.62
N ARG A 338 -84.90 -3.53 21.93
CA ARG A 338 -85.01 -2.39 21.00
C ARG A 338 -85.01 -2.82 19.55
N LYS A 339 -85.63 -1.99 18.70
CA LYS A 339 -85.59 -2.15 17.24
C LYS A 339 -84.13 -2.11 16.73
N PRO A 340 -83.80 -2.85 15.66
CA PRO A 340 -82.47 -2.80 15.07
C PRO A 340 -82.11 -1.37 14.66
N THR A 341 -80.89 -0.95 14.96
CA THR A 341 -80.36 0.36 14.55
C THR A 341 -79.06 0.17 13.76
N PRO A 342 -78.61 1.18 13.00
CA PRO A 342 -77.27 1.16 12.41
C PRO A 342 -76.20 0.95 13.49
N LEU A 343 -75.06 0.39 13.10
CA LEU A 343 -73.92 0.24 13.99
C LEU A 343 -73.53 1.61 14.58
N PRO A 344 -73.21 1.69 15.90
CA PRO A 344 -72.65 2.90 16.46
C PRO A 344 -71.42 3.30 15.67
N LYS A 345 -71.26 4.59 15.36
CA LYS A 345 -70.19 5.07 14.48
C LYS A 345 -68.80 4.57 14.88
N VAL A 346 -68.50 4.54 16.18
CA VAL A 346 -67.23 4.01 16.72
C VAL A 346 -67.03 2.52 16.40
N VAL A 347 -68.11 1.73 16.46
CA VAL A 347 -68.08 0.30 16.10
C VAL A 347 -67.96 0.15 14.59
N GLU A 348 -68.72 0.93 13.82
CA GLU A 348 -68.64 0.93 12.36
C GLU A 348 -67.23 1.28 11.86
N ASP A 349 -66.62 2.32 12.39
CA ASP A 349 -65.25 2.75 12.04
C ASP A 349 -64.22 1.65 12.35
N ASN A 350 -64.41 0.91 13.45
CA ASN A 350 -63.53 -0.20 13.84
C ASN A 350 -63.75 -1.47 13.02
N LEU A 351 -64.97 -1.69 12.51
CA LEU A 351 -65.29 -2.84 11.65
C LEU A 351 -65.02 -2.57 10.18
N ALA A 352 -64.99 -1.30 9.77
CA ALA A 352 -64.83 -0.86 8.38
C ALA A 352 -63.72 -1.60 7.61
N PRO A 353 -62.52 -1.86 8.17
CA PRO A 353 -61.46 -2.58 7.45
C PRO A 353 -61.86 -3.99 6.98
N ALA A 354 -62.75 -4.67 7.70
CA ALA A 354 -63.15 -6.06 7.41
C ALA A 354 -64.66 -6.23 7.19
N LYS A 355 -65.43 -5.13 7.10
CA LYS A 355 -66.90 -5.14 7.10
C LYS A 355 -67.48 -6.07 6.04
N SER A 356 -67.06 -5.95 4.79
CA SER A 356 -67.60 -6.79 3.70
C SER A 356 -67.34 -8.28 3.88
N LEU A 357 -66.15 -8.68 4.35
CA LEU A 357 -65.86 -10.10 4.62
C LEU A 357 -66.64 -10.59 5.84
N LEU A 358 -66.74 -9.76 6.88
CA LEU A 358 -67.52 -10.08 8.07
C LEU A 358 -68.99 -10.30 7.74
N GLU A 359 -69.59 -9.42 6.93
CA GLU A 359 -70.97 -9.54 6.45
C GLU A 359 -71.18 -10.84 5.68
N LEU A 360 -70.26 -11.18 4.77
CA LEU A 360 -70.32 -12.44 4.01
C LEU A 360 -70.17 -13.68 4.91
N ILE A 361 -69.27 -13.65 5.90
CA ILE A 361 -69.11 -14.76 6.87
C ILE A 361 -70.37 -14.92 7.71
N ILE A 362 -70.94 -13.81 8.21
CA ILE A 362 -72.14 -13.82 9.03
C ILE A 362 -73.36 -14.29 8.22
N GLU A 363 -73.51 -13.80 7.00
CA GLU A 363 -74.56 -14.25 6.09
C GLU A 363 -74.49 -15.76 5.88
N LEU A 364 -73.30 -16.29 5.58
CA LEU A 364 -73.09 -17.72 5.41
C LEU A 364 -73.41 -18.50 6.70
N ILE A 365 -73.02 -17.99 7.87
CA ILE A 365 -73.38 -18.60 9.17
C ILE A 365 -74.90 -18.64 9.34
N CYS A 366 -75.61 -17.54 9.07
CA CYS A 366 -77.06 -17.47 9.14
C CYS A 366 -77.73 -18.46 8.19
N GLN A 367 -77.31 -18.50 6.93
CA GLN A 367 -77.83 -19.45 5.93
C GLN A 367 -77.62 -20.92 6.37
N ILE A 368 -76.46 -21.24 6.94
CA ILE A 368 -76.17 -22.59 7.47
C ILE A 368 -77.08 -22.90 8.66
N LEU A 369 -77.28 -21.97 9.59
CA LEU A 369 -78.15 -22.17 10.75
C LEU A 369 -79.62 -22.34 10.33
N GLU A 370 -80.13 -21.50 9.43
CA GLU A 370 -81.47 -21.61 8.86
C GLU A 370 -81.66 -22.99 8.20
N ALA A 371 -80.70 -23.43 7.37
CA ALA A 371 -80.75 -24.75 6.73
C ALA A 371 -80.69 -25.92 7.74
N LEU A 372 -79.94 -25.78 8.85
CA LEU A 372 -79.84 -26.80 9.90
C LEU A 372 -81.09 -26.89 10.77
N PHE A 373 -81.75 -25.77 11.05
CA PHE A 373 -82.93 -25.74 11.92
C PHE A 373 -84.26 -25.93 11.17
N ALA A 374 -84.33 -25.59 9.88
CA ALA A 374 -85.55 -25.71 9.09
C ALA A 374 -86.25 -27.08 9.19
N PRO A 375 -85.55 -28.24 9.13
CA PRO A 375 -86.20 -29.55 9.29
C PRO A 375 -86.79 -29.75 10.69
N ARG A 376 -86.10 -29.26 11.72
CA ARG A 376 -86.55 -29.38 13.12
C ARG A 376 -87.74 -28.48 13.38
N GLU A 377 -87.71 -27.26 12.87
CA GLU A 377 -88.85 -26.35 12.95
C GLU A 377 -90.06 -26.92 12.22
N LEU A 378 -89.88 -27.50 11.03
CA LEU A 378 -90.96 -28.21 10.32
C LEU A 378 -91.55 -29.34 11.15
N ALA A 379 -90.70 -30.15 11.79
CA ALA A 379 -91.16 -31.22 12.69
C ALA A 379 -91.97 -30.66 13.89
N VAL A 380 -91.50 -29.57 14.52
CA VAL A 380 -92.23 -28.92 15.62
C VAL A 380 -93.60 -28.42 15.14
N VAL A 381 -93.70 -27.83 13.96
CA VAL A 381 -94.98 -27.35 13.45
C VAL A 381 -95.92 -28.50 13.10
N GLN A 382 -95.42 -29.58 12.49
CA GLN A 382 -96.21 -30.79 12.28
C GLN A 382 -96.71 -31.37 13.61
N GLU A 383 -95.87 -31.44 14.64
CA GLU A 383 -96.27 -31.89 15.98
C GLU A 383 -97.33 -30.97 16.60
N VAL A 384 -97.18 -29.66 16.46
CA VAL A 384 -98.12 -28.66 16.97
C VAL A 384 -99.47 -28.74 16.23
N GLU A 385 -99.48 -28.95 14.91
CA GLU A 385 -100.69 -29.20 14.11
C GLU A 385 -101.40 -30.48 14.56
N ILE A 386 -100.66 -31.56 14.77
CA ILE A 386 -101.21 -32.84 15.27
C ILE A 386 -101.87 -32.65 16.64
N ILE A 387 -101.23 -31.92 17.55
CA ILE A 387 -101.79 -31.62 18.88
C ILE A 387 -103.09 -30.80 18.74
N GLN A 388 -103.09 -29.80 17.88
CA GLN A 388 -104.27 -28.96 17.65
C GLN A 388 -105.43 -29.77 17.05
N GLN A 389 -105.14 -30.62 16.07
CA GLN A 389 -106.12 -31.51 15.45
C GLN A 389 -106.71 -32.48 16.49
N ALA A 390 -105.87 -33.09 17.33
CA ALA A 390 -106.32 -33.98 18.40
C ALA A 390 -107.23 -33.26 19.43
N ARG A 391 -106.97 -31.98 19.74
CA ARG A 391 -107.87 -31.19 20.62
C ARG A 391 -109.24 -30.99 19.99
N VAL A 392 -109.29 -30.64 18.71
CA VAL A 392 -110.54 -30.47 17.97
C VAL A 392 -111.34 -31.78 17.95
N GLU A 393 -110.70 -32.92 17.72
CA GLU A 393 -111.35 -34.24 17.74
C GLU A 393 -111.89 -34.63 19.12
N LEU A 394 -111.26 -34.18 20.20
CA LEU A 394 -111.71 -34.37 21.58
C LEU A 394 -112.79 -33.36 22.01
N GLY A 395 -113.23 -32.46 21.12
CA GLY A 395 -114.23 -31.42 21.42
C GLY A 395 -113.70 -30.32 22.36
N LEU A 396 -112.38 -30.15 22.43
CA LEU A 396 -111.74 -29.08 23.18
C LEU A 396 -111.57 -27.85 22.29
N GLU A 397 -111.75 -26.67 22.87
CA GLU A 397 -111.50 -25.41 22.16
C GLU A 397 -110.04 -25.30 21.69
N PRO A 398 -109.80 -24.67 20.52
CA PRO A 398 -108.48 -24.32 20.02
C PRO A 398 -107.60 -23.67 21.08
N ASP A 399 -106.35 -24.11 21.21
CA ASP A 399 -105.42 -23.41 22.07
C ASP A 399 -104.89 -22.16 21.35
N MET A 400 -105.27 -20.98 21.82
CA MET A 400 -104.84 -19.71 21.22
C MET A 400 -103.32 -19.58 21.18
N THR A 401 -102.59 -20.20 22.12
CA THR A 401 -101.13 -20.17 22.10
C THR A 401 -100.54 -21.07 21.01
N ILE A 402 -101.20 -22.18 20.68
CA ILE A 402 -100.84 -23.04 19.55
C ILE A 402 -101.18 -22.33 18.23
N GLU A 403 -102.35 -21.68 18.17
CA GLU A 403 -102.77 -20.93 16.99
C GLU A 403 -101.83 -19.75 16.71
N ASP A 404 -101.32 -19.09 17.75
CA ASP A 404 -100.29 -18.05 17.61
C ASP A 404 -98.95 -18.60 17.09
N VAL A 405 -98.56 -19.83 17.46
CA VAL A 405 -97.34 -20.49 16.93
C VAL A 405 -97.51 -20.81 15.45
N LEU A 406 -98.67 -21.35 15.05
CA LEU A 406 -98.97 -21.65 13.65
C LEU A 406 -99.07 -20.38 12.79
N LYS A 407 -99.71 -19.32 13.31
CA LYS A 407 -99.81 -18.01 12.64
C LYS A 407 -98.47 -17.34 12.46
N ARG A 408 -97.56 -17.42 13.45
CA ARG A 408 -96.22 -16.82 13.34
C ARG A 408 -95.41 -17.43 12.19
N ARG A 409 -95.53 -18.74 11.94
CA ARG A 409 -94.86 -19.38 10.81
C ARG A 409 -95.51 -19.08 9.46
N ALA A 410 -96.84 -19.00 9.40
CA ALA A 410 -97.53 -18.65 8.16
C ALA A 410 -97.12 -17.27 7.59
N VAL A 411 -96.61 -16.38 8.44
CA VAL A 411 -96.06 -15.06 8.05
C VAL A 411 -94.60 -15.15 7.56
N GLU A 412 -93.84 -16.17 7.98
CA GLU A 412 -92.43 -16.36 7.58
C GLU A 412 -92.28 -17.16 6.26
N GLU A 413 -93.32 -17.88 5.81
CA GLU A 413 -93.34 -18.62 4.54
C GLU A 413 -93.74 -17.76 3.31
N GLU A 414 -93.99 -16.44 3.46
CA GLU A 414 -94.06 -15.56 2.29
C GLU A 414 -92.65 -15.39 1.69
N PRO A 415 -92.40 -15.88 0.47
CA PRO A 415 -91.09 -15.76 -0.13
C PRO A 415 -90.87 -14.29 -0.49
N THR A 416 -90.05 -13.59 0.28
CA THR A 416 -89.40 -12.37 -0.21
C THR A 416 -88.45 -12.76 -1.33
N LEU A 417 -88.96 -12.68 -2.57
CA LEU A 417 -88.21 -12.75 -3.82
C LEU A 417 -87.23 -11.58 -3.96
#